data_AF-A0A3S9P875-F1
#
_entry.id   AF-A0A3S9P875-F1
#
_cell.length_a   1.000
_cell.length_b   1.000
_cell.length_c   1.000
_cell.angle_alpha   90.00
_cell.angle_beta   90.00
_cell.angle_gamma   90.00
#
_symmetry.space_group_name_H-M   'P 1'
#
loop_
_entity.id
_entity.type
_entity.pdbx_description
1 polymer ?
#
loop_
_entity_poly.entity_id
_entity_poly.type
_entity_poly.pdbx_seq_one_letter_code
_entity_poly.pdbx_strand_id
1 'polypeptide(L)'
;MKNIITLLTFTILPFFGFSQNAIDVNFEKYWDSFSEYTIPDIDIIEQQQKEKFEITKFRNKIRDSIKNELIEVYQLSNDIHTNFVIIEDHLQIEFEALGIPYISYESINTNVINKEHWIDHHTRKIVEHKMARVEQELKEFYD
;
A
#
# COMPACT_ATOMS: atom_id res chain seq x y z
N MET A 1 -25.63 32.59 -28.78
CA MET A 1 -24.38 32.25 -28.07
C MET A 1 -24.75 31.77 -26.67
N LYS A 2 -24.76 30.45 -26.45
CA LYS A 2 -25.09 29.83 -25.16
C LYS A 2 -23.78 29.34 -24.54
N ASN A 3 -23.33 30.02 -23.49
CA ASN A 3 -22.21 29.55 -22.68
C ASN A 3 -22.77 28.59 -21.64
N ILE A 4 -22.47 27.30 -21.79
CA ILE A 4 -22.72 26.30 -20.75
C ILE A 4 -21.43 26.20 -19.96
N ILE A 5 -21.44 26.79 -18.76
CA ILE A 5 -20.39 26.59 -17.76
C ILE A 5 -20.75 25.30 -17.03
N THR A 6 -20.07 24.21 -17.36
CA THR A 6 -20.17 22.97 -16.61
C THR A 6 -19.30 23.10 -15.36
N LEU A 7 -19.92 23.46 -14.24
CA LEU A 7 -19.28 23.50 -12.94
C LEU A 7 -19.06 22.05 -12.47
N LEU A 8 -17.84 21.55 -12.59
CA LEU A 8 -17.43 20.23 -12.11
C LEU A 8 -17.31 20.29 -10.59
N THR A 9 -18.40 19.99 -9.89
CA THR A 9 -18.40 19.75 -8.45
C THR A 9 -17.68 18.44 -8.18
N PHE A 10 -16.44 18.54 -7.72
CA PHE A 10 -15.67 17.43 -7.16
C PHE A 10 -16.30 17.07 -5.81
N THR A 11 -17.26 16.14 -5.82
CA THR A 11 -17.77 15.52 -4.59
C THR A 11 -16.69 14.62 -4.04
N ILE A 12 -15.96 15.13 -3.04
CA ILE A 12 -15.12 14.34 -2.15
C ILE A 12 -16.07 13.42 -1.37
N LEU A 13 -16.17 12.17 -1.79
CA LEU A 13 -16.80 11.13 -0.97
C LEU A 13 -15.85 10.86 0.21
N PRO A 14 -16.29 10.97 1.47
CA PRO A 14 -15.53 10.42 2.56
C PRO A 14 -15.64 8.89 2.50
N PHE A 15 -14.53 8.24 2.13
CA PHE A 15 -14.37 6.80 2.17
C PHE A 15 -14.34 6.36 3.64
N PHE A 16 -15.51 6.11 4.24
CA PHE A 16 -15.61 5.51 5.56
C PHE A 16 -15.86 4.01 5.44
N GLY A 17 -14.95 3.25 6.05
CA GLY A 17 -15.21 1.88 6.49
C GLY A 17 -14.47 0.84 5.66
N PHE A 18 -13.47 0.21 6.29
CA PHE A 18 -13.26 -1.24 6.39
C PHE A 18 -11.76 -1.50 6.56
N SER A 19 -11.29 -1.67 7.81
CA SER A 19 -10.14 -2.51 8.19
C SER A 19 -9.63 -2.17 9.60
N GLN A 20 -10.44 -2.36 10.64
CA GLN A 20 -9.93 -2.33 12.03
C GLN A 20 -10.02 -3.69 12.75
N ASN A 21 -10.83 -4.63 12.25
CA ASN A 21 -11.11 -5.87 13.00
C ASN A 21 -10.08 -7.00 12.79
N ALA A 22 -9.31 -7.00 11.69
CA ALA A 22 -8.36 -8.07 11.40
C ALA A 22 -7.01 -7.91 12.13
N ILE A 23 -6.64 -6.67 12.48
CA ILE A 23 -5.37 -6.35 13.15
C ILE A 23 -5.43 -6.79 14.63
N ASP A 24 -6.58 -6.62 15.28
CA ASP A 24 -6.74 -6.84 16.72
C ASP A 24 -6.51 -8.32 17.11
N VAL A 25 -7.05 -9.26 16.34
CA VAL A 25 -7.01 -10.70 16.66
C VAL A 25 -5.60 -11.29 16.54
N ASN A 26 -4.83 -10.87 15.52
CA ASN A 26 -3.49 -11.40 15.28
C ASN A 26 -2.44 -10.73 16.18
N PHE A 27 -2.56 -9.42 16.43
CA PHE A 27 -1.66 -8.70 17.32
C PHE A 27 -1.74 -9.21 18.76
N GLU A 28 -2.96 -9.46 19.27
CA GLU A 28 -3.16 -9.95 20.64
C GLU A 28 -2.44 -11.27 20.89
N LYS A 29 -2.58 -12.20 19.94
CA LYS A 29 -1.94 -13.52 20.00
C LYS A 29 -0.42 -13.43 20.05
N TYR A 30 0.19 -12.51 19.29
CA TYR A 30 1.64 -12.29 19.32
C TYR A 30 2.07 -11.59 20.61
N TRP A 31 1.33 -10.58 21.06
CA TRP A 31 1.65 -9.83 22.27
C TRP A 31 1.61 -10.69 23.53
N ASP A 32 0.57 -11.52 23.66
CA ASP A 32 0.40 -12.41 24.81
C ASP A 32 1.57 -13.40 24.95
N SER A 33 2.12 -13.87 23.82
CA SER A 33 3.28 -14.78 23.80
C SER A 33 4.58 -14.18 24.35
N PHE A 34 4.71 -12.84 24.37
CA PHE A 34 5.86 -12.14 24.95
C PHE A 34 5.70 -11.83 26.44
N SER A 35 4.48 -11.93 26.97
CA SER A 35 4.12 -11.37 28.28
C SER A 35 4.29 -12.33 29.47
N GLU A 36 4.49 -13.63 29.21
CA GLU A 36 4.60 -14.68 30.23
C GLU A 36 5.96 -14.66 30.95
N TYR A 37 6.02 -13.95 32.08
CA TYR A 37 6.98 -14.25 33.15
C TYR A 37 6.35 -13.92 34.50
N THR A 38 6.23 -14.92 35.38
CA THR A 38 5.74 -14.79 36.75
C THR A 38 6.74 -15.39 37.74
N ILE A 39 7.05 -14.67 38.81
CA ILE A 39 7.84 -15.16 39.95
C ILE A 39 6.96 -15.04 41.20
N PRO A 40 6.80 -16.10 42.02
CA PRO A 40 6.09 -16.02 43.29
C PRO A 40 7.07 -15.76 44.46
N ASP A 41 6.73 -14.84 45.36
CA ASP A 41 6.97 -14.94 46.83
C ASP A 41 6.36 -13.74 47.60
N ILE A 42 5.98 -13.97 48.86
CA ILE A 42 4.80 -13.37 49.53
C ILE A 42 5.10 -12.24 50.54
N ASP A 43 6.32 -11.72 50.70
CA ASP A 43 6.60 -10.64 51.70
C ASP A 43 7.25 -9.36 51.14
N ILE A 44 7.37 -9.22 49.82
CA ILE A 44 7.82 -7.99 49.14
C ILE A 44 6.61 -7.34 48.42
N ILE A 45 5.40 -7.52 48.95
CA ILE A 45 4.16 -7.37 48.19
C ILE A 45 3.88 -5.93 47.77
N GLU A 46 4.05 -4.92 48.62
CA GLU A 46 3.59 -3.55 48.30
C GLU A 46 4.52 -2.82 47.30
N GLN A 47 5.83 -2.95 47.50
CA GLN A 47 6.83 -2.35 46.60
C GLN A 47 6.90 -3.11 45.26
N GLN A 48 6.80 -4.45 45.28
CA GLN A 48 6.66 -5.22 44.04
C GLN A 48 5.32 -5.01 43.36
N GLN A 49 4.22 -4.74 44.07
CA GLN A 49 2.94 -4.40 43.45
C GLN A 49 3.02 -3.05 42.74
N LYS A 50 3.69 -2.05 43.34
CA LYS A 50 3.93 -0.76 42.70
C LYS A 50 4.84 -0.88 41.49
N GLU A 51 5.93 -1.63 41.60
CA GLU A 51 6.83 -1.93 40.47
C GLU A 51 6.12 -2.72 39.37
N LYS A 52 5.32 -3.73 39.73
CA LYS A 52 4.50 -4.51 38.80
C LYS A 52 3.46 -3.65 38.10
N PHE A 53 2.86 -2.69 38.80
CA PHE A 53 1.92 -1.74 38.22
C PHE A 53 2.60 -0.81 37.22
N GLU A 54 3.76 -0.24 37.55
CA GLU A 54 4.52 0.61 36.63
C GLU A 54 5.06 -0.18 35.44
N ILE A 55 5.52 -1.42 35.63
CA ILE A 55 5.92 -2.32 34.53
C ILE A 55 4.73 -2.63 33.62
N THR A 56 3.55 -2.90 34.20
CA THR A 56 2.34 -3.17 33.40
C THR A 56 1.92 -1.93 32.61
N LYS A 57 1.97 -0.75 33.23
CA LYS A 57 1.70 0.53 32.57
C LYS A 57 2.70 0.81 31.44
N PHE A 58 3.98 0.53 31.66
CA PHE A 58 5.01 0.65 30.63
C PHE A 58 4.80 -0.34 29.48
N ARG A 59 4.48 -1.60 29.78
CA ARG A 59 4.11 -2.62 28.79
C ARG A 59 2.91 -2.18 27.95
N ASN A 60 1.86 -1.65 28.58
CA ASN A 60 0.70 -1.14 27.86
C ASN A 60 1.05 0.05 26.97
N LYS A 61 1.89 0.98 27.44
CA LYS A 61 2.38 2.09 26.61
C LYS A 61 3.18 1.61 25.40
N ILE A 62 4.05 0.62 25.57
CA ILE A 62 4.79 0.01 24.46
C ILE A 62 3.82 -0.66 23.49
N ARG A 63 2.86 -1.44 24.00
CA ARG A 63 1.82 -2.11 23.22
C ARG A 63 1.05 -1.12 22.35
N ASP A 64 0.59 -0.03 22.95
CA ASP A 64 -0.17 1.01 22.25
C ASP A 64 0.68 1.72 21.19
N SER A 65 1.96 2.00 21.50
CA SER A 65 2.91 2.57 20.53
C SER A 65 3.11 1.66 19.33
N ILE A 66 3.38 0.36 19.57
CA ILE A 66 3.57 -0.63 18.51
C ILE A 66 2.29 -0.81 17.69
N LYS A 67 1.12 -0.83 18.34
CA LYS A 67 -0.17 -0.93 17.66
C LYS A 67 -0.38 0.26 16.70
N ASN A 68 -0.04 1.46 17.13
CA ASN A 68 -0.13 2.67 16.30
C ASN A 68 0.86 2.64 15.12
N GLU A 69 2.13 2.28 15.35
CA GLU A 69 3.12 2.13 14.29
C GLU A 69 2.69 1.09 13.24
N LEU A 70 2.13 -0.04 13.69
CA LEU A 70 1.61 -1.06 12.79
C LEU A 70 0.47 -0.52 11.91
N ILE A 71 -0.42 0.29 12.45
CA ILE A 71 -1.50 0.92 11.67
C ILE A 71 -0.92 1.78 10.55
N GLU A 72 0.08 2.61 10.84
CA GLU A 72 0.75 3.44 9.84
C GLU A 72 1.43 2.60 8.74
N VAL A 73 2.10 1.51 9.11
CA VAL A 73 2.72 0.59 8.16
C VAL A 73 1.68 -0.10 7.28
N TYR A 74 0.54 -0.53 7.84
CA TYR A 74 -0.55 -1.12 7.06
C TYR A 74 -1.16 -0.12 6.09
N GLN A 75 -1.35 1.13 6.51
CA GLN A 75 -1.85 2.20 5.66
C GLN A 75 -0.89 2.46 4.50
N LEU A 76 0.42 2.61 4.78
CA LEU A 76 1.43 2.82 3.75
C LEU A 76 1.48 1.65 2.75
N SER A 77 1.38 0.41 3.24
CA SER A 77 1.33 -0.78 2.38
C SER A 77 0.10 -0.77 1.45
N ASN A 78 -1.06 -0.38 1.97
CA ASN A 78 -2.28 -0.25 1.16
C ASN A 78 -2.18 0.87 0.13
N ASP A 79 -1.57 2.00 0.48
CA ASP A 79 -1.35 3.12 -0.43
C ASP A 79 -0.44 2.72 -1.59
N ILE A 80 0.68 2.03 -1.30
CA ILE A 80 1.59 1.49 -2.32
C ILE A 80 0.86 0.51 -3.24
N HIS A 81 0.05 -0.40 -2.68
CA HIS A 81 -0.72 -1.35 -3.48
C HIS A 81 -1.72 -0.65 -4.39
N THR A 82 -2.48 0.31 -3.86
CA THR A 82 -3.48 1.09 -4.61
C THR A 82 -2.81 1.89 -5.73
N ASN A 83 -1.69 2.55 -5.44
CA ASN A 83 -0.93 3.30 -6.45
C ASN A 83 -0.44 2.40 -7.58
N PHE A 84 0.01 1.17 -7.25
CA PHE A 84 0.42 0.21 -8.26
C PHE A 84 -0.73 -0.16 -9.20
N VAL A 85 -1.92 -0.45 -8.67
CA VAL A 85 -3.11 -0.79 -9.48
C VAL A 85 -3.48 0.35 -10.42
N ILE A 86 -3.44 1.60 -9.93
CA ILE A 86 -3.71 2.78 -10.78
C ILE A 86 -2.69 2.89 -11.92
N ILE A 87 -1.40 2.69 -11.63
CA ILE A 87 -0.35 2.73 -12.66
C ILE A 87 -0.56 1.60 -13.67
N GLU A 88 -0.91 0.40 -13.21
CA GLU A 88 -1.20 -0.76 -14.05
C GLU A 88 -2.37 -0.46 -15.01
N ASP A 89 -3.47 0.10 -14.51
CA ASP A 89 -4.61 0.51 -15.35
C ASP A 89 -4.20 1.53 -16.43
N HIS A 90 -3.39 2.53 -16.07
CA HIS A 90 -2.89 3.51 -17.03
C HIS A 90 -2.01 2.89 -18.12
N LEU A 91 -1.12 1.96 -17.76
CA LEU A 91 -0.29 1.25 -18.72
C LEU A 91 -1.15 0.39 -19.65
N GLN A 92 -2.17 -0.28 -19.13
CA GLN A 92 -3.08 -1.07 -19.96
C GLN A 92 -3.77 -0.19 -21.01
N ILE A 93 -4.31 0.96 -20.62
CA ILE A 93 -4.97 1.91 -21.55
C ILE A 93 -4.01 2.35 -22.66
N GLU A 94 -2.75 2.65 -22.33
CA GLU A 94 -1.75 3.05 -23.31
C GLU A 94 -1.40 1.91 -24.28
N PHE A 95 -1.28 0.69 -23.80
CA PHE A 95 -1.06 -0.48 -24.64
C PHE A 95 -2.23 -0.72 -25.59
N GLU A 96 -3.47 -0.63 -25.10
CA GLU A 96 -4.69 -0.75 -25.91
C GLU A 96 -4.75 0.34 -26.99
N ALA A 97 -4.44 1.59 -26.64
CA ALA A 97 -4.41 2.71 -27.58
C ALA A 97 -3.35 2.56 -28.69
N LEU A 98 -2.24 1.87 -28.38
CA LEU A 98 -1.20 1.54 -29.35
C LEU A 98 -1.46 0.24 -30.12
N GLY A 99 -2.52 -0.50 -29.79
CA GLY A 99 -2.81 -1.81 -30.38
C GLY A 99 -1.81 -2.91 -29.99
N ILE A 100 -1.14 -2.76 -28.84
CA ILE A 100 -0.13 -3.69 -28.35
C ILE A 100 -0.78 -4.62 -27.30
N PRO A 101 -0.54 -5.94 -27.35
CA PRO A 101 -0.99 -6.85 -26.30
C PRO A 101 -0.39 -6.49 -24.94
N TYR A 102 -1.25 -6.34 -23.94
CA TYR A 102 -0.88 -6.07 -22.56
C TYR A 102 -0.78 -7.35 -21.72
N ILE A 103 0.15 -7.39 -20.77
CA ILE A 103 0.35 -8.52 -19.83
C ILE A 103 0.30 -7.97 -18.41
N SER A 104 -0.74 -8.30 -17.64
CA SER A 104 -0.88 -7.82 -16.25
C SER A 104 0.21 -8.38 -15.34
N TYR A 105 0.55 -7.63 -14.29
CA TYR A 105 1.53 -8.06 -13.31
C TYR A 105 1.12 -9.35 -12.61
N GLU A 106 -0.16 -9.48 -12.24
CA GLU A 106 -0.70 -10.68 -11.57
C GLU A 106 -0.61 -11.94 -12.44
N SER A 107 -0.61 -11.79 -13.77
CA SER A 107 -0.50 -12.92 -14.70
C SER A 107 0.90 -13.55 -14.72
N ILE A 108 1.90 -12.85 -14.19
CA ILE A 108 3.29 -13.28 -14.13
C ILE A 108 3.54 -13.84 -12.74
N ASN A 109 4.05 -15.07 -12.62
CA ASN A 109 4.31 -15.70 -11.32
C ASN A 109 5.23 -14.77 -10.48
N THR A 110 4.65 -14.19 -9.43
CA THR A 110 5.01 -12.88 -8.85
C THR A 110 6.33 -12.83 -8.07
N ASN A 111 7.06 -13.94 -8.01
CA ASN A 111 8.35 -14.03 -7.31
C ASN A 111 9.55 -13.68 -8.20
N VAL A 112 9.36 -13.46 -9.50
CA VAL A 112 10.47 -13.29 -10.45
C VAL A 112 10.83 -11.82 -10.69
N ILE A 113 9.85 -10.91 -10.62
CA ILE A 113 10.01 -9.51 -11.00
C ILE A 113 9.32 -8.64 -9.95
N ASN A 114 10.00 -7.58 -9.49
CA ASN A 114 9.37 -6.60 -8.58
C ASN A 114 8.51 -5.59 -9.36
N LYS A 115 7.56 -4.97 -8.67
CA LYS A 115 6.59 -4.02 -9.26
C LYS A 115 7.25 -2.85 -9.99
N GLU A 116 8.32 -2.29 -9.43
CA GLU A 116 9.07 -1.18 -10.01
C GLU A 116 9.67 -1.55 -11.38
N HIS A 117 10.39 -2.68 -11.45
CA HIS A 117 10.98 -3.14 -12.70
C HIS A 117 9.93 -3.44 -13.77
N TRP A 118 8.78 -3.99 -13.34
CA TRP A 118 7.68 -4.25 -14.25
C TRP A 118 7.10 -2.96 -14.85
N ILE A 119 6.95 -1.90 -14.04
CA ILE A 119 6.51 -0.57 -14.51
C ILE A 119 7.52 0.01 -15.51
N ASP A 120 8.82 -0.03 -15.18
CA ASP A 120 9.88 0.49 -16.03
C ASP A 120 9.93 -0.21 -17.39
N HIS A 121 9.79 -1.53 -17.40
CA HIS A 121 9.77 -2.32 -18.62
C HIS A 121 8.59 -1.94 -19.54
N HIS A 122 7.38 -1.81 -19.00
CA HIS A 122 6.19 -1.47 -19.79
C HIS A 122 6.23 -0.02 -20.28
N THR A 123 6.68 0.91 -19.42
CA THR A 123 6.91 2.30 -19.81
C THR A 123 7.88 2.41 -20.98
N ARG A 124 8.98 1.66 -20.95
CA ARG A 124 9.96 1.66 -22.04
C ARG A 124 9.37 1.16 -23.36
N LYS A 125 8.58 0.09 -23.33
CA LYS A 125 7.89 -0.44 -24.52
C LYS A 125 6.96 0.59 -25.17
N ILE A 126 6.20 1.33 -24.35
CA ILE A 126 5.33 2.41 -24.84
C ILE A 126 6.16 3.49 -25.53
N VAL A 127 7.26 3.92 -24.91
CA VAL A 127 8.15 4.94 -25.47
C VAL A 127 8.75 4.48 -26.80
N GLU A 128 9.29 3.27 -26.86
CA GLU A 128 9.86 2.69 -28.08
C GLU A 128 8.85 2.64 -29.23
N HIS A 129 7.61 2.22 -28.95
CA HIS A 129 6.56 2.19 -29.98
C HIS A 129 6.19 3.59 -30.48
N LYS A 130 6.00 4.55 -29.57
CA LYS A 130 5.67 5.93 -29.94
C LYS A 130 6.79 6.56 -30.77
N MET A 131 8.06 6.33 -30.40
CA MET A 131 9.21 6.82 -31.17
C MET A 131 9.28 6.17 -32.56
N ALA A 132 9.07 4.85 -32.66
CA ALA A 132 9.08 4.14 -33.94
C ALA A 132 8.00 4.66 -34.90
N ARG A 133 6.80 4.96 -34.38
CA ARG A 133 5.71 5.53 -35.16
C ARG A 133 6.03 6.94 -35.66
N VAL A 134 6.56 7.81 -34.80
CA VAL A 134 6.98 9.16 -35.22
C VAL A 134 8.07 9.10 -36.29
N GLU A 135 9.04 8.18 -36.16
CA GLU A 135 10.09 7.98 -37.16
C GLU A 135 9.54 7.51 -38.52
N GLN A 136 8.50 6.66 -38.51
CA GLN A 136 7.80 6.25 -39.73
C GLN A 136 7.05 7.43 -40.37
N GLU A 137 6.27 8.16 -39.57
CA GLU A 137 5.54 9.35 -40.03
C GLU A 137 6.50 10.37 -40.65
N LEU A 138 7.65 10.63 -40.01
CA LEU A 138 8.68 11.53 -40.55
C LEU A 138 9.22 11.07 -41.90
N LYS A 139 9.51 9.77 -42.08
CA LYS A 139 10.00 9.24 -43.37
C LYS A 139 9.00 9.45 -44.49
N GLU A 140 7.71 9.24 -44.22
CA GLU A 140 6.63 9.48 -45.19
C GLU A 140 6.51 10.95 -45.62
N PHE A 141 7.03 11.91 -44.86
CA PHE A 141 7.07 13.33 -45.25
C PHE A 141 8.28 13.70 -46.12
N TYR A 142 9.36 12.90 -46.10
CA TYR A 142 10.61 13.19 -46.79
C TYR A 142 10.86 12.31 -48.02
N ASP A 143 10.10 11.22 -48.20
CA ASP A 143 10.05 10.37 -49.41
C ASP A 143 8.94 10.84 -50.39
#